data_AF-A0A6I9VCE1-F1
#
_entry.id   AF-A0A6I9VCE1-F1
#
_cell.length_a   1.000
_cell.length_b   1.000
_cell.length_c   1.000
_cell.angle_alpha   90.00
_cell.angle_beta   90.00
_cell.angle_gamma   90.00
#
_symmetry.space_group_name_H-M   'P 1'
#
loop_
_entity.id
_entity.type
_entity.pdbx_description
1 polymer ?
#
loop_
_entity_poly.entity_id
_entity_poly.type
_entity_poly.pdbx_seq_one_letter_code
_entity_poly.pdbx_strand_id
1 'polypeptide(L)'
;MAQGDMDEDFLNFESKVNQVMKLLEDMAAANKSDAESAAKKPETKSEINQDNFIVNVRQDRTVLNRKAGQKDPSDSGGPQQMDKYTFMQQMEQDAAERTKIRQERERIAQNFRSMGNDAYRKQNYEKAIQMYTKAIEHVKDSPILYNNRALCYLK
;
A
#
# COMPACT_ATOMS: atom_id res chain seq x y z
N MET A 1 -12.12 24.39 12.42
CA MET A 1 -12.98 23.26 12.05
C MET A 1 -12.67 22.95 10.60
N ALA A 2 -11.98 21.84 10.32
CA ALA A 2 -11.62 21.44 8.97
C ALA A 2 -12.81 20.70 8.36
N GLN A 3 -13.43 21.28 7.32
CA GLN A 3 -14.40 20.58 6.49
C GLN A 3 -13.63 19.72 5.49
N GLY A 4 -14.05 18.46 5.37
CA GLY A 4 -13.41 17.45 4.53
C GLY A 4 -13.68 17.69 3.05
N ASP A 5 -12.61 17.97 2.31
CA ASP A 5 -12.54 18.10 0.85
C ASP A 5 -12.03 16.78 0.23
N MET A 6 -12.62 15.62 0.58
CA MET A 6 -12.06 14.32 0.19
C MET A 6 -13.03 13.33 -0.49
N ASP A 7 -14.24 13.73 -0.92
CA ASP A 7 -15.21 12.73 -1.43
C ASP A 7 -16.08 13.16 -2.64
N GLU A 8 -15.62 14.07 -3.52
CA GLU A 8 -16.32 14.34 -4.80
C GLU A 8 -15.57 13.85 -6.06
N ASP A 9 -14.28 13.52 -5.95
CA ASP A 9 -13.48 12.99 -7.07
C ASP A 9 -13.98 11.63 -7.57
N PHE A 10 -14.58 10.83 -6.69
CA PHE A 10 -15.17 9.54 -7.03
C PHE A 10 -16.39 9.67 -7.96
N LEU A 11 -17.26 10.66 -7.74
CA LEU A 11 -18.40 10.98 -8.61
C LEU A 11 -17.93 11.43 -10.00
N ASN A 12 -16.83 12.19 -10.02
CA ASN A 12 -16.18 12.60 -11.27
C ASN A 12 -15.54 11.44 -12.03
N PHE A 13 -15.09 10.39 -11.34
CA PHE A 13 -14.52 9.20 -11.96
C PHE A 13 -15.58 8.41 -12.73
N GLU A 14 -16.74 8.16 -12.13
CA GLU A 14 -17.85 7.43 -12.76
C GLU A 14 -18.38 8.17 -14.00
N SER A 15 -18.47 9.50 -13.92
CA SER A 15 -18.84 10.36 -15.06
C SER A 15 -17.84 10.25 -16.23
N LYS A 16 -16.53 10.23 -15.95
CA LYS A 16 -15.48 10.06 -16.97
C LYS A 16 -15.53 8.68 -17.62
N VAL A 17 -15.74 7.62 -16.84
CA VAL A 17 -15.87 6.25 -17.38
C VAL A 17 -17.06 6.17 -18.33
N ASN A 18 -18.21 6.74 -17.96
CA ASN A 18 -19.40 6.76 -18.81
C ASN A 18 -19.18 7.55 -20.12
N GLN A 19 -18.43 8.65 -20.08
CA GLN A 19 -18.05 9.40 -21.29
C GLN A 19 -17.15 8.58 -22.23
N VAL A 20 -16.17 7.86 -21.69
CA VAL A 20 -15.27 7.00 -22.47
C VAL A 20 -16.04 5.84 -23.11
N MET A 21 -16.97 5.22 -22.37
CA MET A 21 -17.80 4.14 -22.90
C MET A 21 -18.69 4.61 -24.05
N LYS A 22 -19.31 5.78 -23.91
CA LYS A 22 -20.11 6.38 -24.99
C LYS A 22 -19.28 6.68 -26.24
N LEU A 23 -18.06 7.19 -26.07
CA LEU A 23 -17.14 7.44 -27.19
C LEU A 23 -16.77 6.13 -27.92
N LEU A 24 -16.50 5.05 -27.18
CA LEU A 24 -16.20 3.74 -27.78
C LEU A 24 -17.40 3.18 -28.56
N GLU A 25 -18.60 3.38 -28.05
CA GLU A 25 -19.85 2.95 -28.69
C GLU A 25 -20.12 3.74 -29.97
N ASP A 26 -19.91 5.06 -29.94
CA ASP A 26 -20.01 5.95 -31.11
C ASP A 26 -18.95 5.60 -32.18
N MET A 27 -17.73 5.27 -31.77
CA MET A 27 -16.67 4.79 -32.69
C MET A 27 -17.00 3.43 -33.31
N ALA A 28 -17.62 2.52 -32.55
CA ALA A 28 -18.07 1.23 -33.07
C ALA A 28 -19.26 1.37 -34.02
N ALA A 29 -20.17 2.32 -33.76
CA ALA A 29 -21.29 2.65 -34.63
C ALA A 29 -20.83 3.33 -35.93
N ALA A 30 -19.85 4.24 -35.85
CA ALA A 30 -19.24 4.89 -37.01
C ALA A 30 -18.51 3.89 -37.93
N ASN A 31 -17.85 2.87 -37.36
CA ASN A 31 -17.25 1.79 -38.14
C ASN A 31 -18.27 0.83 -38.76
N LYS A 32 -19.54 0.86 -38.32
CA LYS A 32 -20.62 0.02 -38.86
C LYS A 32 -21.28 0.60 -40.12
N SER A 33 -21.19 1.91 -40.36
CA SER A 33 -21.79 2.55 -41.54
C SER A 33 -20.90 2.50 -42.80
N ASP A 34 -19.63 2.10 -42.68
CA ASP A 34 -18.68 2.04 -43.81
C ASP A 34 -18.31 0.60 -44.24
N ALA A 35 -18.98 -0.43 -43.69
CA ALA A 35 -18.60 -1.85 -43.84
C ALA A 35 -19.58 -2.72 -44.66
N GLU A 36 -20.26 -2.15 -45.64
CA GLU A 36 -20.90 -2.93 -46.73
C GLU A 36 -19.96 -3.05 -47.94
N SER A 37 -18.78 -3.65 -47.76
CA SER A 37 -18.10 -4.38 -48.84
C SER A 37 -16.86 -5.14 -48.35
N ALA A 38 -16.92 -6.47 -48.51
CA ALA A 38 -15.80 -7.40 -48.68
C ALA A 38 -14.61 -7.33 -47.70
N ALA A 39 -14.66 -8.14 -46.64
CA ALA A 39 -13.45 -8.76 -46.09
C ALA A 39 -13.75 -10.15 -45.50
N LYS A 40 -13.02 -11.16 -45.99
CA LYS A 40 -12.96 -12.53 -45.47
C LYS A 40 -12.93 -12.53 -43.94
N LYS A 41 -13.73 -13.38 -43.28
CA LYS A 41 -13.54 -13.73 -41.86
C LYS A 41 -12.06 -14.15 -41.66
N PRO A 42 -11.22 -13.38 -40.95
CA PRO A 42 -10.05 -13.99 -40.34
C PRO A 42 -10.58 -14.87 -39.22
N GLU A 43 -10.02 -16.08 -39.10
CA GLU A 43 -10.30 -16.97 -37.99
C GLU A 43 -10.23 -16.16 -36.69
N THR A 44 -11.31 -16.21 -35.92
CA THR A 44 -11.40 -15.62 -34.58
C THR A 44 -10.21 -16.12 -33.77
N LYS A 45 -9.20 -15.27 -33.58
CA LYS A 45 -8.26 -15.44 -32.48
C LYS A 45 -9.14 -15.40 -31.23
N SER A 46 -9.27 -16.55 -30.57
CA SER A 46 -10.00 -16.68 -29.31
C SER A 46 -9.66 -15.49 -28.42
N GLU A 47 -10.66 -14.71 -28.07
CA GLU A 47 -10.52 -13.50 -27.25
C GLU A 47 -9.78 -13.86 -25.95
N ILE A 48 -8.67 -13.16 -25.70
CA ILE A 48 -7.89 -13.33 -24.48
C ILE A 48 -8.69 -12.63 -23.38
N ASN A 49 -9.56 -13.39 -22.71
CA ASN A 49 -10.28 -12.96 -21.52
C ASN A 49 -9.43 -13.22 -20.26
N GLN A 50 -9.73 -12.54 -19.14
CA GLN A 50 -9.03 -12.76 -17.86
C GLN A 50 -8.99 -14.24 -17.44
N ASP A 51 -9.99 -15.02 -17.87
CA ASP A 51 -10.13 -16.44 -17.56
C ASP A 51 -9.46 -17.37 -18.61
N ASN A 52 -9.05 -16.86 -19.79
CA ASN A 52 -8.53 -17.65 -20.91
C ASN A 52 -7.03 -17.41 -21.21
N PHE A 53 -6.29 -16.81 -20.27
CA PHE A 53 -4.83 -16.66 -20.39
C PHE A 53 -4.13 -18.00 -20.10
N ILE A 54 -4.04 -18.86 -21.12
CA ILE A 54 -3.29 -20.12 -21.00
C ILE A 54 -1.79 -19.80 -20.96
N VAL A 55 -1.25 -19.73 -19.74
CA VAL A 55 0.21 -19.68 -19.52
C VAL A 55 0.76 -21.09 -19.71
N ASN A 56 1.41 -21.34 -20.84
CA ASN A 56 2.17 -22.57 -21.04
C ASN A 56 3.43 -22.52 -20.16
N VAL A 57 3.38 -23.16 -18.99
CA VAL A 57 4.55 -23.32 -18.13
C VAL A 57 5.51 -24.31 -18.79
N ARG A 58 6.62 -23.80 -19.34
CA ARG A 58 7.64 -24.65 -20.00
C ARG A 58 8.32 -25.62 -19.03
N GLN A 59 8.47 -25.23 -17.78
CA GLN A 59 9.00 -26.04 -16.68
C GLN A 59 8.43 -25.53 -15.35
N ASP A 60 7.71 -26.37 -14.61
CA ASP A 60 7.30 -26.09 -13.24
C ASP A 60 8.51 -26.22 -12.31
N ARG A 61 9.03 -25.10 -11.83
CA ARG A 61 10.12 -25.06 -10.82
C ARG A 61 9.59 -24.82 -9.41
N THR A 62 8.27 -24.80 -9.25
CA THR A 62 7.57 -24.68 -7.98
C THR A 62 7.72 -25.97 -7.18
N VAL A 63 8.70 -25.99 -6.28
CA VAL A 63 8.84 -27.04 -5.25
C VAL A 63 7.88 -26.69 -4.10
N LEU A 64 6.57 -26.78 -4.35
CA LEU A 64 5.59 -26.64 -3.28
C LEU A 64 5.61 -27.92 -2.44
N ASN A 65 5.92 -27.78 -1.15
CA ASN A 65 5.83 -28.88 -0.20
C ASN A 65 4.36 -29.27 0.01
N ARG A 66 3.87 -30.19 -0.83
CA ARG A 66 2.47 -30.66 -0.85
C ARG A 66 2.08 -31.42 0.43
N LYS A 67 3.04 -31.73 1.31
CA LYS A 67 2.79 -32.35 2.62
C LYS A 67 2.23 -31.40 3.68
N ALA A 68 2.23 -30.08 3.45
CA ALA A 68 1.67 -29.13 4.43
C ALA A 68 0.12 -29.16 4.53
N GLY A 69 -0.57 -29.87 3.63
CA GLY A 69 -2.03 -29.93 3.58
C GLY A 69 -2.64 -31.31 3.83
N GLN A 70 -1.83 -32.37 3.99
CA GLN A 70 -2.36 -33.67 4.38
C GLN A 70 -2.51 -33.69 5.90
N LYS A 71 -3.75 -33.45 6.37
CA LYS A 71 -4.11 -33.70 7.76
C LYS A 71 -4.07 -35.20 8.00
N ASP A 72 -3.13 -35.65 8.82
CA ASP A 72 -3.13 -37.01 9.34
C ASP A 72 -4.41 -37.24 10.17
N PRO A 73 -5.21 -38.30 9.92
CA PRO A 73 -6.47 -38.53 10.61
C PRO A 73 -6.33 -38.94 12.08
N SER A 74 -5.10 -39.05 12.60
CA SER A 74 -4.80 -39.43 13.99
C SER A 74 -4.29 -38.30 14.87
N ASP A 75 -4.19 -37.07 14.38
CA ASP A 75 -3.82 -35.91 15.19
C ASP A 75 -5.07 -35.22 15.78
N SER A 76 -5.71 -35.90 16.73
CA SER A 76 -6.73 -35.31 17.61
C SER A 76 -6.13 -34.37 18.66
N GLY A 77 -4.90 -33.88 18.42
CA GLY A 77 -4.15 -32.95 19.27
C GLY A 77 -3.65 -31.71 18.52
N GLY A 78 -4.23 -31.38 17.35
CA GLY A 78 -3.89 -30.15 16.63
C GLY A 78 -4.05 -28.92 17.54
N PRO A 79 -3.19 -27.88 17.40
CA PRO A 79 -3.31 -26.67 18.21
C PRO A 79 -4.75 -26.17 18.04
N GLN A 80 -5.47 -26.08 19.16
CA GLN A 80 -6.88 -25.67 19.19
C GLN A 80 -7.05 -24.55 18.18
N GLN A 81 -7.77 -24.83 17.09
CA GLN A 81 -8.03 -23.83 16.06
C GLN A 81 -8.84 -22.76 16.79
N MET A 82 -8.17 -21.70 17.26
CA MET A 82 -8.86 -20.67 18.03
C MET A 82 -9.98 -20.15 17.17
N ASP A 83 -11.14 -19.94 17.80
CA ASP A 83 -12.31 -19.43 17.09
C ASP A 83 -11.88 -18.21 16.25
N LYS A 84 -12.34 -18.15 14.99
CA LYS A 84 -11.92 -17.15 14.02
C LYS A 84 -12.07 -15.74 14.60
N TYR A 85 -13.12 -15.53 15.40
CA TYR A 85 -13.38 -14.28 16.12
C TYR A 85 -12.30 -13.96 17.15
N THR A 86 -11.87 -14.94 17.95
CA THR A 86 -10.77 -14.80 18.92
C THR A 86 -9.46 -14.44 18.23
N PHE A 87 -9.16 -15.07 17.08
CA PHE A 87 -7.97 -14.74 16.30
C PHE A 87 -8.03 -13.30 15.73
N MET A 88 -9.16 -12.90 15.14
CA MET A 88 -9.34 -11.54 14.63
C MET A 88 -9.21 -10.50 15.75
N GLN A 89 -9.79 -10.77 16.93
CA GLN A 89 -9.69 -9.89 18.09
C GLN A 89 -8.24 -9.73 18.58
N GLN A 90 -7.47 -10.81 18.65
CA GLN A 90 -6.06 -10.75 19.05
C GLN A 90 -5.20 -9.99 18.04
N MET A 91 -5.44 -10.21 16.74
CA MET A 91 -4.73 -9.49 15.69
C MET A 91 -5.02 -7.99 15.74
N GLU A 92 -6.28 -7.61 15.99
CA GLU A 92 -6.67 -6.21 16.17
C GLU A 92 -6.01 -5.58 17.41
N GLN A 93 -5.96 -6.32 18.52
CA GLN A 93 -5.27 -5.87 19.74
C GLN A 93 -3.77 -5.63 19.50
N ASP A 94 -3.07 -6.57 18.86
CA ASP A 94 -1.64 -6.41 18.49
C ASP A 94 -1.43 -5.22 17.53
N ALA A 95 -2.31 -5.06 16.52
CA ALA A 95 -2.26 -3.92 15.62
C ALA A 95 -2.45 -2.58 16.35
N ALA A 96 -3.39 -2.52 17.29
CA ALA A 96 -3.65 -1.34 18.11
C ALA A 96 -2.47 -1.03 19.05
N GLU A 97 -1.87 -2.04 19.66
CA GLU A 97 -0.69 -1.91 20.53
C GLU A 97 0.52 -1.38 19.75
N ARG A 98 0.81 -1.95 18.58
CA ARG A 98 1.88 -1.47 17.70
C ARG A 98 1.68 -0.02 17.29
N THR A 99 0.44 0.35 16.99
CA THR A 99 0.08 1.73 16.65
C THR A 99 0.35 2.66 17.83
N LYS A 100 -0.06 2.30 19.05
CA LYS A 100 0.21 3.08 20.26
C LYS A 100 1.70 3.22 20.55
N ILE A 101 2.47 2.14 20.42
CA ILE A 101 3.93 2.15 20.61
C ILE A 101 4.59 3.09 19.60
N ARG A 102 4.18 3.06 18.33
CA ARG A 102 4.68 3.96 17.30
C ARG A 102 4.35 5.42 17.63
N GLN A 103 3.10 5.70 18.00
CA GLN A 103 2.66 7.04 18.38
C GLN A 103 3.47 7.60 19.55
N GLU A 104 3.77 6.78 20.56
CA GLU A 104 4.57 7.23 21.71
C GLU A 104 6.03 7.49 21.32
N ARG A 105 6.65 6.63 20.50
CA ARG A 105 8.00 6.89 19.96
C ARG A 105 8.04 8.19 19.17
N GLU A 106 7.02 8.44 18.37
CA GLU A 106 6.92 9.65 17.56
C GLU A 106 6.70 10.90 18.43
N ARG A 107 5.90 10.79 19.49
CA ARG A 107 5.74 11.86 20.48
C ARG A 107 7.05 12.21 21.17
N ILE A 108 7.81 11.21 21.61
CA ILE A 108 9.12 11.39 22.25
C ILE A 108 10.11 12.03 21.26
N ALA A 109 10.18 11.54 20.03
CA ALA A 109 11.04 12.11 18.98
C ALA A 109 10.67 13.57 18.68
N GLN A 110 9.37 13.89 18.64
CA GLN A 110 8.89 15.24 18.41
C GLN A 110 9.31 16.21 19.53
N ASN A 111 9.30 15.75 20.78
CA ASN A 111 9.79 16.53 21.91
C ASN A 111 11.28 16.87 21.74
N PHE A 112 12.12 15.86 21.48
CA PHE A 112 13.55 16.07 21.22
C PHE A 112 13.80 16.97 20.00
N ARG A 113 13.00 16.82 18.94
CA ARG A 113 13.05 17.70 17.77
C ARG A 113 12.78 19.15 18.15
N SER A 114 11.77 19.40 18.99
CA SER A 114 11.47 20.74 19.49
C SER A 114 12.62 21.32 20.31
N MET A 115 13.19 20.52 21.23
CA MET A 115 14.35 20.93 22.01
C MET A 115 15.58 21.24 21.14
N GLY A 116 15.80 20.45 20.07
CA GLY A 116 16.83 20.69 19.08
C GLY A 116 16.61 21.98 18.30
N ASN A 117 15.36 22.25 17.88
CA ASN A 117 14.98 23.49 17.21
C ASN A 117 15.24 24.71 18.12
N ASP A 118 14.91 24.61 19.41
CA ASP A 118 15.14 25.69 20.38
C ASP A 118 16.63 25.94 20.62
N ALA A 119 17.44 24.88 20.69
CA ALA A 119 18.90 25.00 20.78
C ALA A 119 19.51 25.62 19.50
N TYR A 120 19.01 25.23 18.33
CA TYR A 120 19.42 25.79 17.05
C TYR A 120 19.12 27.29 16.94
N ARG A 121 17.93 27.74 17.39
CA ARG A 121 17.59 29.17 17.46
C ARG A 121 18.50 29.96 18.38
N LYS A 122 19.03 29.32 19.43
CA LYS A 122 20.01 29.89 20.36
C LYS A 122 21.46 29.80 19.83
N GLN A 123 21.66 29.39 18.57
CA GLN A 123 22.97 29.17 17.94
C GLN A 123 23.85 28.15 18.66
N ASN A 124 23.26 27.30 19.51
CA ASN A 124 23.97 26.20 20.15
C ASN A 124 23.83 24.93 19.31
N TYR A 125 24.67 24.84 18.28
CA TYR A 125 24.58 23.77 17.27
C TYR A 125 25.01 22.41 17.83
N GLU A 126 26.01 22.34 18.70
CA GLU A 126 26.42 21.08 19.34
C GLU A 126 25.28 20.43 20.14
N LYS A 127 24.57 21.24 20.94
CA LYS A 127 23.43 20.76 21.70
C LYS A 127 22.26 20.38 20.78
N ALA A 128 22.03 21.13 19.71
CA ALA A 128 21.01 20.80 18.72
C ALA A 128 21.29 19.43 18.05
N ILE A 129 22.55 19.17 17.68
CA ILE A 129 23.00 17.88 17.11
C ILE A 129 22.72 16.72 18.07
N GLN A 130 23.03 16.88 19.35
CA GLN A 130 22.74 15.87 20.36
C GLN A 130 21.23 15.58 20.48
N MET A 131 20.40 16.63 20.50
CA MET A 131 18.94 16.47 20.60
C MET A 131 18.35 15.81 19.35
N TYR A 132 18.79 16.20 18.14
CA TYR A 132 18.34 15.52 16.91
C TYR A 132 18.82 14.07 16.84
N THR A 133 20.00 13.76 17.36
CA THR A 133 20.50 12.38 17.41
C THR A 133 19.62 11.52 18.33
N LYS A 134 19.22 12.03 19.50
CA LYS A 134 18.25 11.36 20.37
C LYS A 134 16.88 11.19 19.70
N ALA A 135 16.41 12.18 18.96
CA ALA A 135 15.15 12.06 18.21
C ALA A 135 15.22 10.94 17.17
N ILE A 136 16.36 10.80 16.47
CA ILE A 136 16.60 9.76 15.45
C ILE A 136 16.63 8.36 16.06
N GLU A 137 17.13 8.20 17.30
CA GLU A 137 17.13 6.90 18.00
C GLU A 137 15.71 6.35 18.19
N HIS A 138 14.73 7.24 18.40
CA HIS A 138 13.32 6.87 18.54
C HIS A 138 12.61 6.69 17.18
N VAL A 139 12.89 7.56 16.21
CA VAL A 139 12.27 7.58 14.87
C VAL A 139 13.34 7.67 13.80
N LYS A 140 13.69 6.52 13.21
CA LYS A 140 14.78 6.37 12.22
C LYS A 140 14.34 6.66 10.79
N ASP A 141 13.04 6.69 10.54
CA ASP A 141 12.40 6.86 9.23
C ASP A 141 12.10 8.33 8.88
N SER A 142 12.40 9.28 9.78
CA SER A 142 12.13 10.70 9.54
C SER A 142 13.30 11.41 8.81
N PRO A 143 13.16 11.78 7.52
CA PRO A 143 14.21 12.51 6.80
C PRO A 143 14.45 13.91 7.37
N ILE A 144 13.43 14.51 7.99
CA ILE A 144 13.48 15.87 8.55
C ILE A 144 14.53 15.96 9.66
N LEU A 145 14.64 14.93 10.51
CA LEU A 145 15.61 14.92 11.62
C LEU A 145 17.06 14.90 11.11
N TYR A 146 17.33 14.12 10.07
CA TYR A 146 18.66 14.07 9.45
C TYR A 146 19.02 15.40 8.77
N ASN A 147 18.07 16.01 8.05
CA ASN A 147 18.27 17.32 7.42
C ASN A 147 18.56 18.40 8.46
N ASN A 148 17.78 18.46 9.54
CA ASN A 148 17.99 19.44 10.61
C ASN A 148 19.35 19.25 11.30
N ARG A 149 19.78 18.00 11.50
CA ARG A 149 21.10 17.70 12.04
C ARG A 149 22.22 18.11 11.07
N ALA A 150 22.07 17.84 9.77
CA ALA A 150 23.01 18.27 8.74
C ALA A 150 23.14 19.79 8.69
N LEU A 151 22.03 20.53 8.78
CA LEU A 151 22.03 21.99 8.85
C LEU A 151 22.83 22.52 10.05
N CYS A 152 22.82 21.81 11.19
CA CYS A 152 23.63 22.19 12.35
C CYS A 152 25.13 22.05 12.10
N TYR A 153 25.57 21.11 11.27
CA TYR A 153 26.98 20.96 10.90
C TYR A 153 27.44 21.98 9.86
N LEU A 154 26.50 22.57 9.11
CA LEU A 154 26.79 23.59 8.10
C LEU A 154 26.86 25.01 8.68
N LYS A 155 26.39 25.22 9.91
CA LYS A 155 26.34 26.54 10.56
C LYS A 155 27.51 26.74 11.50
#